data_AF-A4BKQ3-F1
#
_entry.id   AF-A4BKQ3-F1
#
_cell.length_a   1.000
_cell.length_b   1.000
_cell.length_c   1.000
_cell.angle_alpha   90.00
_cell.angle_beta   90.00
_cell.angle_gamma   90.00
#
_symmetry.space_group_name_H-M   'P 1'
#
loop_
_entity.id
_entity.type
_entity.pdbx_description
1 polymer ?
#
loop_
_entity_poly.entity_id
_entity_poly.type
_entity_poly.pdbx_seq_one_letter_code
_entity_poly.pdbx_strand_id
1 'polypeptide(L)'
;MTLVLSLLAIALTSALSGILGMGGGFILAGVLALLLPLPAAMFLHAISQFTANGYRAWLQRQHIEWRVVRHYLFGLLLAVSVVALLAVQLNKNWFYLLLGGVALFSQLVPRSLSLDATKPAHAFTAGLLVSALHILVGVAGPLLDLFFQRTSLSRFQIVATKAATQLLGHLMRILLISTLWQGDWLGTAVAGHWFAMAILVALIGTNLGTRLLRLINERQFGHFSRTLLCVLGCLYIGKGLIGLYA
;
A
#
# COMPACT_ATOMS: atom_id res chain seq x y z
N MET A 1 8.30 0.68 24.10
CA MET A 1 8.18 1.95 23.34
C MET A 1 7.88 1.71 21.85
N THR A 2 8.70 0.95 21.13
CA THR A 2 8.56 0.69 19.68
C THR A 2 7.21 0.08 19.26
N LEU A 3 6.66 -0.85 20.04
CA LEU A 3 5.37 -1.49 19.75
C LEU A 3 4.19 -0.53 19.86
N VAL A 4 4.17 0.31 20.91
CA VAL A 4 3.13 1.33 21.10
C VAL A 4 3.17 2.36 19.97
N LEU A 5 4.37 2.82 19.59
CA LEU A 5 4.54 3.72 18.44
C LEU A 5 4.07 3.08 17.14
N SER A 6 4.31 1.77 16.96
CA SER A 6 3.83 1.03 15.79
C SER A 6 2.30 0.94 15.75
N LEU A 7 1.64 0.64 16.88
CA LEU A 7 0.18 0.62 16.95
C LEU A 7 -0.44 2.01 16.71
N LEU A 8 0.16 3.06 17.28
CA LEU A 8 -0.27 4.44 17.03
C LEU A 8 -0.11 4.81 15.55
N ALA A 9 1.04 4.47 14.95
CA ALA A 9 1.27 4.67 13.52
C ALA A 9 0.22 3.92 12.69
N ILE A 10 -0.09 2.66 13.01
CA ILE A 10 -1.13 1.88 12.32
C ILE A 10 -2.49 2.57 12.43
N ALA A 11 -2.89 3.02 13.62
CA ALA A 11 -4.17 3.69 13.84
C ALA A 11 -4.30 4.97 12.99
N LEU A 12 -3.32 5.87 13.12
CA LEU A 12 -3.31 7.17 12.43
C LEU A 12 -3.21 7.02 10.92
N THR A 13 -2.34 6.13 10.44
CA THR A 13 -2.18 5.90 9.01
C THR A 13 -3.37 5.15 8.42
N SER A 14 -4.04 4.26 9.17
CA SER A 14 -5.28 3.63 8.71
C SER A 14 -6.42 4.65 8.58
N ALA A 15 -6.52 5.61 9.51
CA ALA A 15 -7.43 6.74 9.36
C ALA A 15 -7.09 7.60 8.15
N LEU A 16 -5.81 7.92 7.95
CA LEU A 16 -5.38 8.65 6.77
C LEU A 16 -5.65 7.90 5.47
N SER A 17 -5.49 6.57 5.46
CA SER A 17 -5.86 5.71 4.33
C SER A 17 -7.37 5.73 4.09
N GLY A 18 -8.18 5.76 5.15
CA GLY A 18 -9.63 5.91 5.05
C GLY A 18 -10.04 7.24 4.41
N ILE A 19 -9.26 8.30 4.64
CA ILE A 19 -9.45 9.61 4.00
C ILE A 19 -8.94 9.58 2.55
N LEU A 20 -7.67 9.25 2.33
CA LEU A 20 -6.99 9.39 1.03
C LEU A 20 -7.16 8.21 0.07
N GLY A 21 -7.80 7.13 0.50
CA GLY A 21 -7.88 5.88 -0.25
C GLY A 21 -6.57 5.06 -0.25
N MET A 22 -5.38 5.67 -0.29
CA MET A 22 -4.11 4.92 -0.43
C MET A 22 -2.89 5.49 0.31
N GLY A 23 -2.89 6.77 0.71
CA GLY A 23 -1.69 7.43 1.25
C GLY A 23 -1.23 6.93 2.61
N GLY A 24 -2.14 6.43 3.44
CA GLY A 24 -1.83 5.95 4.78
C GLY A 24 -0.88 4.75 4.79
N GLY A 25 -1.15 3.76 3.95
CA GLY A 25 -0.26 2.60 3.79
C GLY A 25 1.16 2.98 3.35
N PHE A 26 1.30 4.06 2.59
CA PHE A 26 2.60 4.55 2.13
C PHE A 26 3.45 5.10 3.28
N ILE A 27 2.84 5.93 4.14
CA ILE A 27 3.49 6.42 5.37
C ILE A 27 3.82 5.27 6.30
N LEU A 28 2.87 4.35 6.51
CA LEU A 28 3.03 3.25 7.44
C LEU A 28 4.25 2.38 7.08
N ALA A 29 4.46 2.12 5.79
CA ALA A 29 5.61 1.34 5.33
C ALA A 29 6.93 1.99 5.76
N GLY A 30 7.09 3.29 5.51
CA GLY A 30 8.30 4.02 5.88
C GLY A 30 8.51 4.12 7.40
N VAL A 31 7.44 4.37 8.16
CA VAL A 31 7.49 4.47 9.63
C VAL A 31 7.83 3.13 10.28
N LEU A 32 7.15 2.04 9.89
CA LEU A 32 7.46 0.71 10.44
C LEU A 32 8.88 0.29 10.09
N ALA A 33 9.36 0.59 8.89
CA ALA A 33 10.74 0.32 8.51
C ALA A 33 11.74 1.13 9.35
N LEU A 34 11.39 2.30 9.89
CA LEU A 34 12.25 3.04 10.83
C LEU A 34 12.30 2.36 12.19
N LEU A 35 11.15 1.89 12.68
CA LEU A 35 10.94 1.38 14.03
C LEU A 35 11.39 -0.07 14.22
N LEU A 36 11.29 -0.89 13.18
CA LEU A 36 11.46 -2.35 13.25
C LEU A 36 12.51 -2.82 12.23
N PRO A 37 13.08 -4.03 12.41
CA PRO A 37 13.75 -4.74 11.33
C PRO A 37 12.83 -4.81 10.11
N LEU A 38 13.38 -4.54 8.91
CA LEU A 38 12.59 -4.46 7.69
C LEU A 38 11.69 -5.70 7.45
N PRO A 39 12.18 -6.94 7.64
CA PRO A 39 11.37 -8.15 7.70
C PRO A 39 10.06 -8.01 8.51
N ALA A 40 10.18 -7.71 9.81
CA ALA A 40 9.06 -7.58 10.73
C ALA A 40 8.16 -6.38 10.37
N ALA A 41 8.77 -5.25 9.97
CA ALA A 41 8.06 -4.07 9.51
C ALA A 41 7.12 -4.38 8.34
N MET A 42 7.63 -5.12 7.35
CA MET A 42 6.89 -5.41 6.12
C MET A 42 5.78 -6.44 6.34
N PHE A 43 5.96 -7.38 7.27
CA PHE A 43 4.91 -8.32 7.64
C PHE A 43 3.79 -7.64 8.42
N LEU A 44 4.13 -6.84 9.45
CA LEU A 44 3.14 -6.07 10.22
C LEU A 44 2.39 -5.09 9.33
N HIS A 45 3.10 -4.41 8.42
CA HIS A 45 2.49 -3.56 7.40
C HIS A 45 1.49 -4.33 6.54
N ALA A 46 1.86 -5.50 6.04
CA ALA A 46 1.00 -6.31 5.18
C ALA A 46 -0.29 -6.74 5.90
N ILE A 47 -0.23 -7.15 7.17
CA ILE A 47 -1.40 -7.54 7.98
C ILE A 47 -2.32 -6.34 8.23
N SER A 48 -1.76 -5.20 8.67
CA SER A 48 -2.54 -3.99 8.93
C SER A 48 -3.22 -3.51 7.65
N GLN A 49 -2.52 -3.51 6.52
CA GLN A 49 -3.08 -3.08 5.25
C GLN A 49 -4.05 -4.11 4.65
N PHE A 50 -3.82 -5.42 4.80
CA PHE A 50 -4.80 -6.44 4.44
C PHE A 50 -6.12 -6.20 5.15
N THR A 51 -6.07 -5.95 6.47
CA THR A 51 -7.23 -5.64 7.30
C THR A 51 -7.92 -4.35 6.84
N ALA A 52 -7.17 -3.24 6.71
CA ALA A 52 -7.74 -1.94 6.35
C ALA A 52 -8.33 -1.93 4.92
N ASN A 53 -7.65 -2.55 3.95
CA ASN A 53 -8.16 -2.68 2.59
C ASN A 53 -9.35 -3.65 2.52
N GLY A 54 -9.28 -4.76 3.24
CA GLY A 54 -10.36 -5.74 3.33
C GLY A 54 -11.64 -5.15 3.89
N TYR A 55 -11.53 -4.40 4.99
CA TYR A 55 -12.69 -3.74 5.57
C TYR A 55 -13.30 -2.70 4.63
N ARG A 56 -12.47 -1.91 3.93
CA ARG A 56 -12.96 -0.95 2.91
C ARG A 56 -13.62 -1.63 1.72
N ALA A 57 -13.01 -2.71 1.21
CA ALA A 57 -13.58 -3.50 0.13
C ALA A 57 -14.91 -4.13 0.56
N TRP A 58 -15.03 -4.63 1.79
CA TRP A 58 -16.26 -5.20 2.32
C TRP A 58 -17.39 -4.17 2.48
N LEU A 59 -17.08 -3.00 3.06
CA LEU A 59 -18.04 -1.90 3.21
C LEU A 59 -18.58 -1.42 1.86
N GLN A 60 -17.72 -1.37 0.84
CA GLN A 60 -18.06 -0.86 -0.50
C GLN A 60 -18.23 -1.96 -1.54
N ARG A 61 -18.50 -3.20 -1.12
CA ARG A 61 -18.47 -4.39 -2.01
C ARG A 61 -19.40 -4.30 -3.22
N GLN A 62 -20.51 -3.58 -3.08
CA GLN A 62 -21.48 -3.32 -4.15
C GLN A 62 -20.94 -2.41 -5.26
N HIS A 63 -19.86 -1.68 -5.01
CA HIS A 63 -19.22 -0.76 -5.96
C HIS A 63 -17.94 -1.35 -6.56
N ILE A 64 -17.58 -2.60 -6.26
CA ILE A 64 -16.37 -3.21 -6.80
C ILE A 64 -16.57 -3.54 -8.28
N GLU A 65 -15.68 -3.04 -9.13
CA GLU A 65 -15.63 -3.39 -10.55
C GLU A 65 -14.87 -4.71 -10.75
N TRP A 66 -15.58 -5.83 -10.59
CA TRP A 66 -15.00 -7.18 -10.66
C TRP A 66 -14.31 -7.49 -11.99
N ARG A 67 -14.73 -6.86 -13.09
CA ARG A 67 -14.04 -6.98 -14.38
C ARG A 67 -12.61 -6.44 -14.30
N VAL A 68 -12.40 -5.31 -13.64
CA VAL A 68 -11.06 -4.73 -13.42
C VAL A 68 -10.25 -5.64 -12.51
N VAL A 69 -10.84 -6.08 -11.39
CA VAL A 69 -10.19 -6.97 -10.41
C VAL A 69 -9.71 -8.26 -11.07
N ARG A 70 -10.51 -8.88 -11.94
CA ARG A 70 -10.15 -10.12 -12.65
C ARG A 70 -8.90 -9.95 -13.52
N HIS A 71 -8.83 -8.90 -14.33
CA HIS A 71 -7.67 -8.67 -15.20
C HIS A 71 -6.44 -8.26 -14.39
N TYR A 72 -6.63 -7.45 -13.35
CA TYR A 72 -5.58 -7.13 -12.38
C TYR A 72 -5.02 -8.39 -11.72
N LEU A 73 -5.89 -9.33 -11.31
CA LEU A 73 -5.48 -10.58 -10.66
C LEU A 73 -4.54 -11.40 -11.55
N PHE A 74 -4.78 -11.50 -12.86
CA PHE A 74 -3.86 -12.20 -13.76
C PHE A 74 -2.47 -11.55 -13.81
N GLY A 75 -2.42 -10.21 -13.89
CA GLY A 75 -1.15 -9.49 -13.83
C GLY A 75 -0.44 -9.67 -12.48
N LEU A 76 -1.20 -9.63 -11.38
CA LEU A 76 -0.70 -9.84 -10.03
C LEU A 76 -0.13 -11.25 -9.84
N LEU A 77 -0.80 -12.29 -10.34
CA LEU A 77 -0.30 -13.67 -10.24
C LEU A 77 1.00 -13.85 -11.02
N LEU A 78 1.11 -13.24 -12.21
CA LEU A 78 2.37 -13.22 -12.95
C LEU A 78 3.47 -12.48 -12.19
N ALA A 79 3.17 -11.30 -11.63
CA ALA A 79 4.13 -10.53 -10.83
C ALA A 79 4.64 -11.33 -9.62
N VAL A 80 3.72 -11.95 -8.87
CA VAL A 80 4.03 -12.83 -7.73
C VAL A 80 4.93 -13.97 -8.16
N SER A 81 4.61 -14.65 -9.27
CA SER A 81 5.40 -15.77 -9.78
C SER A 81 6.82 -15.34 -10.13
N VAL A 82 6.97 -14.22 -10.86
CA VAL A 82 8.28 -13.70 -11.25
C VAL A 82 9.09 -13.25 -10.03
N VAL A 83 8.50 -12.48 -9.11
CA VAL A 83 9.21 -12.00 -7.92
C VAL A 83 9.59 -13.15 -6.98
N ALA A 84 8.72 -14.15 -6.82
CA ALA A 84 8.99 -15.35 -6.04
C ALA A 84 10.20 -16.13 -6.60
N LEU A 85 10.25 -16.30 -7.93
CA LEU A 85 11.37 -16.98 -8.60
C LEU A 85 12.70 -16.23 -8.45
N LEU A 86 12.65 -14.89 -8.47
CA LEU A 86 13.85 -14.06 -8.29
C LEU A 86 14.32 -14.00 -6.82
N ALA A 87 13.49 -14.41 -5.87
CA ALA A 87 13.77 -14.41 -4.42
C ALA A 87 14.36 -13.08 -3.90
N VAL A 88 13.96 -11.95 -4.50
CA VAL A 88 14.57 -10.64 -4.24
C VAL A 88 14.39 -10.22 -2.78
N GLN A 89 15.49 -10.06 -2.07
CA GLN A 89 15.51 -9.47 -0.73
C GLN A 89 16.06 -8.05 -0.79
N LEU A 90 15.23 -7.08 -0.42
CA LEU A 90 15.68 -5.68 -0.35
C LEU A 90 16.29 -5.41 1.01
N ASN A 91 17.47 -4.78 1.01
CA ASN A 91 17.96 -4.13 2.22
C ASN A 91 17.17 -2.83 2.47
N LYS A 92 17.29 -2.30 3.69
CA LYS A 92 16.55 -1.11 4.14
C LYS A 92 16.82 0.14 3.29
N ASN A 93 18.01 0.28 2.73
CA ASN A 93 18.37 1.44 1.92
C ASN A 93 17.69 1.40 0.56
N TRP A 94 17.78 0.27 -0.16
CA TRP A 94 17.07 0.07 -1.43
C TRP A 94 15.56 0.11 -1.26
N PHE A 95 15.03 -0.40 -0.13
CA PHE A 95 13.62 -0.24 0.22
C PHE A 95 13.20 1.23 0.23
N TYR A 96 13.92 2.11 0.94
CA TYR A 96 13.59 3.54 1.00
C TYR A 96 13.75 4.23 -0.35
N LEU A 97 14.78 3.87 -1.13
CA LEU A 97 14.97 4.42 -2.48
C LEU A 97 13.80 4.07 -3.40
N LEU A 98 13.40 2.80 -3.44
CA LEU A 98 12.28 2.36 -4.26
C LEU A 98 10.96 2.94 -3.77
N LEU A 99 10.74 3.00 -2.45
CA LEU A 99 9.54 3.60 -1.87
C LEU A 99 9.44 5.08 -2.28
N GLY A 100 10.51 5.86 -2.07
CA GLY A 100 10.57 7.26 -2.47
C GLY A 100 10.42 7.47 -3.98
N GLY A 101 11.06 6.59 -4.77
CA GLY A 101 10.97 6.58 -6.23
C GLY A 101 9.54 6.38 -6.72
N VAL A 102 8.79 5.44 -6.14
CA VAL A 102 7.37 5.21 -6.48
C VAL A 102 6.52 6.46 -6.20
N ALA A 103 6.72 7.10 -5.05
CA ALA A 103 6.02 8.35 -4.74
C ALA A 103 6.31 9.44 -5.77
N LEU A 104 7.58 9.77 -6.00
CA LEU A 104 7.96 10.84 -6.92
C LEU A 104 7.57 10.53 -8.36
N PHE A 105 7.81 9.31 -8.82
CA PHE A 105 7.44 8.86 -10.16
C PHE A 105 5.94 9.06 -10.41
N SER A 106 5.08 8.67 -9.46
CA SER A 106 3.63 8.87 -9.59
C SER A 106 3.21 10.34 -9.78
N GLN A 107 4.02 11.29 -9.29
CA GLN A 107 3.75 12.72 -9.41
C GLN A 107 4.30 13.34 -10.69
N LEU A 108 5.34 12.71 -11.27
CA LEU A 108 5.99 13.17 -12.49
C LEU A 108 5.30 12.70 -13.76
N VAL A 109 4.55 11.59 -13.71
CA VAL A 109 3.81 11.09 -14.88
C VAL A 109 2.73 12.11 -15.29
N PRO A 110 2.82 12.69 -16.49
CA PRO A 110 1.82 13.63 -16.98
C PRO A 110 0.44 12.98 -17.07
N ARG A 111 -0.62 13.75 -16.77
CA ARG A 111 -2.00 13.30 -16.96
C ARG A 111 -2.34 12.94 -18.42
N SER A 112 -1.54 13.38 -19.38
CA SER A 112 -1.66 12.97 -20.79
C SER A 112 -1.31 11.49 -21.01
N LEU A 113 -0.52 10.88 -20.12
CA LEU A 113 -0.09 9.48 -20.16
C LEU A 113 -0.82 8.59 -19.15
N SER A 114 -1.81 9.13 -18.44
CA SER A 114 -2.56 8.33 -17.47
C SER A 114 -3.39 7.25 -18.15
N LEU A 115 -3.59 6.17 -17.40
CA LEU A 115 -4.17 4.93 -17.90
C LEU A 115 -5.62 4.79 -17.42
N ASP A 116 -6.29 3.81 -18.01
CA ASP A 116 -7.71 3.53 -17.78
C ASP A 116 -7.88 2.06 -17.41
N ALA A 117 -8.05 1.80 -16.12
CA ALA A 117 -8.17 0.48 -15.51
C ALA A 117 -9.43 -0.27 -15.98
N THR A 118 -10.41 0.39 -16.59
CA THR A 118 -11.57 -0.31 -17.16
C THR A 118 -11.20 -1.12 -18.41
N LYS A 119 -10.08 -0.79 -19.06
CA LYS A 119 -9.54 -1.54 -20.19
C LYS A 119 -8.78 -2.78 -19.71
N PRO A 120 -9.11 -3.98 -20.22
CA PRO A 120 -8.46 -5.25 -19.83
C PRO A 120 -6.92 -5.20 -19.80
N ALA A 121 -6.29 -4.70 -20.87
CA ALA A 121 -4.84 -4.62 -20.97
C ALA A 121 -4.24 -3.72 -19.90
N HIS A 122 -4.85 -2.57 -19.63
CA HIS A 122 -4.38 -1.64 -18.60
C HIS A 122 -4.56 -2.23 -17.19
N ALA A 123 -5.69 -2.90 -16.92
CA ALA A 123 -5.90 -3.58 -15.65
C ALA A 123 -4.87 -4.69 -15.43
N PHE A 124 -4.56 -5.48 -16.46
CA PHE A 124 -3.50 -6.48 -16.41
C PHE A 124 -2.13 -5.84 -16.14
N THR A 125 -1.77 -4.77 -16.87
CA THR A 125 -0.51 -4.05 -16.67
C THR A 125 -0.43 -3.41 -15.27
N ALA A 126 -1.54 -2.91 -14.74
CA ALA A 126 -1.63 -2.45 -13.36
C ALA A 126 -1.34 -3.62 -12.41
N GLY A 127 -2.03 -4.74 -12.61
CA GLY A 127 -1.81 -5.99 -11.87
C GLY A 127 -0.34 -6.38 -11.84
N LEU A 128 0.33 -6.33 -12.98
CA LEU A 128 1.73 -6.70 -13.11
C LEU A 128 2.67 -5.70 -12.40
N LEU A 129 2.65 -4.44 -12.83
CA LEU A 129 3.62 -3.42 -12.38
C LEU A 129 3.39 -2.99 -10.93
N VAL A 130 2.12 -2.74 -10.58
CA VAL A 130 1.76 -2.31 -9.22
C VAL A 130 2.03 -3.45 -8.25
N SER A 131 1.67 -4.69 -8.56
CA SER A 131 1.90 -5.81 -7.63
C SER A 131 3.36 -6.17 -7.49
N ALA A 132 4.17 -6.08 -8.55
CA ALA A 132 5.62 -6.30 -8.45
C ALA A 132 6.24 -5.33 -7.43
N LEU A 133 5.94 -4.04 -7.54
CA LEU A 133 6.39 -3.03 -6.58
C LEU A 133 5.75 -3.23 -5.20
N HIS A 134 4.47 -3.57 -5.14
CA HIS A 134 3.76 -3.84 -3.89
C HIS A 134 4.42 -4.98 -3.10
N ILE A 135 4.85 -6.05 -3.75
CA ILE A 135 5.52 -7.17 -3.08
C ILE A 135 6.85 -6.69 -2.48
N LEU A 136 7.64 -5.95 -3.27
CA LEU A 136 8.98 -5.47 -2.92
C LEU A 136 8.94 -4.40 -1.81
N VAL A 137 8.22 -3.30 -2.00
CA VAL A 137 8.20 -2.14 -1.08
C VAL A 137 6.94 -2.04 -0.23
N GLY A 138 6.03 -3.00 -0.34
CA GLY A 138 4.83 -3.10 0.50
C GLY A 138 3.65 -2.26 0.08
N VAL A 139 3.86 -1.23 -0.74
CA VAL A 139 2.81 -0.29 -1.11
C VAL A 139 3.14 0.39 -2.44
N ALA A 140 2.18 0.34 -3.36
CA ALA A 140 2.27 0.97 -4.68
C ALA A 140 0.99 1.75 -5.04
N GLY A 141 0.24 2.21 -4.03
CA GLY A 141 -1.01 2.96 -4.21
C GLY A 141 -0.89 4.19 -5.13
N PRO A 142 0.14 5.05 -4.99
CA PRO A 142 0.33 6.19 -5.88
C PRO A 142 0.52 5.79 -7.36
N LEU A 143 1.16 4.65 -7.61
CA LEU A 143 1.29 4.12 -8.97
C LEU A 143 -0.04 3.56 -9.47
N LEU A 144 -0.79 2.85 -8.62
CA LEU A 144 -2.13 2.36 -8.93
C LEU A 144 -3.08 3.51 -9.31
N ASP A 145 -2.94 4.68 -8.69
CA ASP A 145 -3.74 5.85 -9.00
C ASP A 145 -3.66 6.26 -10.47
N LEU A 146 -2.49 6.13 -11.10
CA LEU A 146 -2.31 6.48 -12.52
C LEU A 146 -3.23 5.68 -13.46
N PHE A 147 -3.62 4.47 -13.06
CA PHE A 147 -4.52 3.62 -13.84
C PHE A 147 -6.00 3.99 -13.66
N PHE A 148 -6.34 4.80 -12.67
CA PHE A 148 -7.74 5.16 -12.41
C PHE A 148 -8.08 6.61 -12.77
N GLN A 149 -7.14 7.38 -13.33
CA GLN A 149 -7.37 8.79 -13.64
C GLN A 149 -8.28 9.02 -14.86
N ARG A 150 -8.28 8.11 -15.83
CA ARG A 150 -9.09 8.23 -17.07
C ARG A 150 -10.32 7.33 -17.12
N THR A 151 -10.66 6.69 -16.01
CA THR A 151 -11.80 5.80 -15.96
C THR A 151 -13.10 6.59 -15.91
N SER A 152 -14.17 6.07 -16.50
CA SER A 152 -15.54 6.60 -16.33
C SER A 152 -16.19 6.20 -14.99
N LEU A 153 -15.41 5.61 -14.07
CA LEU A 153 -15.89 5.11 -12.80
C LEU A 153 -16.18 6.25 -11.81
N SER A 154 -17.22 6.09 -11.00
CA SER A 154 -17.48 6.96 -9.87
C SER A 154 -16.39 6.83 -8.80
N ARG A 155 -16.23 7.86 -7.94
CA ARG A 155 -15.27 7.83 -6.82
C ARG A 155 -15.46 6.62 -5.89
N PHE A 156 -16.69 6.15 -5.70
CA PHE A 156 -16.98 4.96 -4.88
C PHE A 156 -16.47 3.69 -5.57
N GLN A 157 -16.69 3.56 -6.89
CA GLN A 157 -16.16 2.43 -7.67
C GLN A 157 -14.63 2.43 -7.69
N ILE A 158 -14.00 3.60 -7.84
CA ILE A 158 -12.53 3.74 -7.80
C ILE A 158 -11.99 3.28 -6.45
N VAL A 159 -12.50 3.82 -5.34
CA VAL A 159 -12.03 3.48 -3.98
C VAL A 159 -12.26 2.00 -3.67
N ALA A 160 -13.45 1.45 -4.00
CA ALA A 160 -13.79 0.05 -3.75
C ALA A 160 -12.91 -0.91 -4.55
N THR A 161 -12.73 -0.64 -5.85
CA THR A 161 -11.94 -1.49 -6.76
C THR A 161 -10.47 -1.47 -6.37
N LYS A 162 -9.92 -0.29 -6.04
CA LYS A 162 -8.54 -0.18 -5.54
C LYS A 162 -8.36 -0.95 -4.23
N ALA A 163 -9.26 -0.78 -3.27
CA ALA A 163 -9.22 -1.52 -2.01
C ALA A 163 -9.24 -3.05 -2.25
N ALA A 164 -10.06 -3.54 -3.18
CA ALA A 164 -10.08 -4.95 -3.55
C ALA A 164 -8.76 -5.43 -4.19
N THR A 165 -8.18 -4.67 -5.11
CA THR A 165 -6.88 -5.01 -5.72
C THR A 165 -5.73 -4.98 -4.70
N GLN A 166 -5.71 -4.00 -3.79
CA GLN A 166 -4.71 -3.92 -2.73
C GLN A 166 -4.86 -5.03 -1.70
N LEU A 167 -6.10 -5.42 -1.36
CA LEU A 167 -6.38 -6.58 -0.51
C LEU A 167 -5.70 -7.84 -1.07
N LEU A 168 -5.86 -8.11 -2.38
CA LEU A 168 -5.22 -9.24 -3.05
C LEU A 168 -3.69 -9.13 -3.01
N GLY A 169 -3.13 -7.94 -3.26
CA GLY A 169 -1.69 -7.69 -3.17
C GLY A 169 -1.12 -7.97 -1.77
N HIS A 170 -1.78 -7.50 -0.72
CA HIS A 170 -1.37 -7.77 0.66
C HIS A 170 -1.55 -9.24 1.05
N LEU A 171 -2.60 -9.91 0.57
CA LEU A 171 -2.79 -11.34 0.76
C LEU A 171 -1.61 -12.13 0.18
N MET A 172 -1.27 -11.88 -1.09
CA MET A 172 -0.15 -12.56 -1.75
C MET A 172 1.18 -12.27 -1.02
N ARG A 173 1.37 -11.05 -0.54
CA ARG A 173 2.57 -10.69 0.21
C ARG A 173 2.66 -11.44 1.55
N ILE A 174 1.56 -11.54 2.29
CA ILE A 174 1.50 -12.35 3.51
C ILE A 174 1.87 -13.80 3.20
N LEU A 175 1.28 -14.39 2.15
CA LEU A 175 1.59 -15.76 1.74
C LEU A 175 3.07 -15.94 1.37
N LEU A 176 3.65 -15.03 0.56
CA LEU A 176 5.06 -15.08 0.17
C LEU A 176 6.00 -14.96 1.38
N ILE A 177 5.75 -14.00 2.28
CA ILE A 177 6.56 -13.81 3.50
C ILE A 177 6.49 -15.05 4.39
N SER A 178 5.28 -15.61 4.59
CA SER A 178 5.07 -16.77 5.44
C SER A 178 5.65 -18.08 4.87
N THR A 179 5.75 -18.22 3.56
CA THR A 179 6.16 -19.50 2.91
C THR A 179 7.60 -19.50 2.42
N LEU A 180 8.05 -18.43 1.75
CA LEU A 180 9.34 -18.40 1.06
C LEU A 180 10.44 -17.74 1.88
N TRP A 181 10.12 -16.68 2.63
CA TRP A 181 11.15 -15.91 3.31
C TRP A 181 11.38 -16.30 4.77
N GLN A 182 10.78 -17.41 5.24
CA GLN A 182 10.84 -18.00 6.59
C GLN A 182 11.98 -17.47 7.48
N GLY A 183 11.76 -16.28 8.04
CA GLY A 183 12.67 -15.64 8.96
C GLY A 183 12.08 -15.67 10.35
N ASP A 184 12.92 -15.44 11.36
CA ASP A 184 12.45 -15.08 12.69
C ASP A 184 11.90 -13.64 12.66
N TRP A 185 10.76 -13.47 11.94
CA TRP A 185 10.01 -12.21 11.81
C TRP A 185 9.55 -11.68 13.18
N LEU A 186 9.56 -12.58 14.15
CA LEU A 186 8.97 -12.51 15.46
C LEU A 186 10.03 -12.96 16.45
N GLY A 187 11.25 -12.41 16.44
CA GLY A 187 12.25 -12.74 17.47
C GLY A 187 11.56 -12.82 18.83
N THR A 188 11.31 -14.06 19.27
CA THR A 188 10.33 -14.64 20.23
C THR A 188 9.29 -13.79 20.99
N ALA A 189 9.02 -12.52 20.64
CA ALA A 189 8.44 -11.52 21.53
C ALA A 189 7.20 -10.80 20.97
N VAL A 190 6.88 -10.96 19.69
CA VAL A 190 5.62 -10.41 19.12
C VAL A 190 4.56 -11.51 19.21
N ALA A 191 4.08 -11.72 20.42
CA ALA A 191 3.00 -12.64 20.71
C ALA A 191 1.71 -12.29 19.95
N GLY A 192 0.89 -13.30 19.62
CA GLY A 192 -0.29 -13.18 18.75
C GLY A 192 -1.30 -12.08 19.13
N HIS A 193 -1.30 -11.65 20.40
CA HIS A 193 -2.09 -10.50 20.86
C HIS A 193 -1.72 -9.18 20.15
N TRP A 194 -0.47 -8.99 19.74
CA TRP A 194 -0.05 -7.80 19.01
C TRP A 194 -0.67 -7.71 17.62
N PHE A 195 -0.83 -8.84 16.93
CA PHE A 195 -1.54 -8.87 15.64
C PHE A 195 -3.02 -8.57 15.82
N ALA A 196 -3.65 -9.13 16.85
CA ALA A 196 -5.04 -8.80 17.17
C ALA A 196 -5.20 -7.29 17.44
N MET A 197 -4.29 -6.69 18.22
CA MET A 197 -4.30 -5.24 18.45
C MET A 197 -4.08 -4.44 17.16
N ALA A 198 -3.10 -4.82 16.34
CA ALA A 198 -2.82 -4.18 15.05
C ALA A 198 -4.03 -4.21 14.11
N ILE A 199 -4.75 -5.34 14.07
CA ILE A 199 -6.01 -5.50 13.33
C ILE A 199 -7.07 -4.56 13.90
N LEU A 200 -7.29 -4.57 15.22
CA LEU A 200 -8.29 -3.73 15.87
C LEU A 200 -8.05 -2.24 15.62
N VAL A 201 -6.82 -1.75 15.83
CA VAL A 201 -6.51 -0.33 15.62
C VAL A 201 -6.56 0.06 14.14
N ALA A 202 -6.24 -0.87 13.22
CA ALA A 202 -6.41 -0.64 11.78
C ALA A 202 -7.90 -0.50 11.40
N LEU A 203 -8.78 -1.33 11.96
CA LEU A 203 -10.23 -1.24 11.76
C LEU A 203 -10.79 0.07 12.31
N ILE A 204 -10.44 0.43 13.55
CA ILE A 204 -10.88 1.68 14.21
C ILE A 204 -10.42 2.89 13.39
N GLY A 205 -9.13 2.93 13.05
CA GLY A 205 -8.56 4.01 12.24
C GLY A 205 -9.28 4.13 10.89
N THR A 206 -9.42 3.01 10.16
CA THR A 206 -10.09 2.99 8.85
C THR A 206 -11.54 3.49 8.93
N ASN A 207 -12.29 3.09 9.96
CA ASN A 207 -13.66 3.54 10.16
C ASN A 207 -13.73 5.05 10.40
N LEU A 208 -12.88 5.56 11.31
CA LEU A 208 -12.79 6.98 11.61
C LEU A 208 -12.42 7.80 10.35
N GLY A 209 -11.40 7.36 9.61
CA GLY A 209 -10.98 7.99 8.37
C GLY A 209 -12.08 8.06 7.31
N THR A 210 -12.83 6.97 7.14
CA THR A 210 -13.96 6.90 6.20
C THR A 210 -15.09 7.87 6.59
N ARG A 211 -15.32 8.08 7.89
CA ARG A 211 -16.28 9.08 8.37
C ARG A 211 -15.77 10.51 8.14
N LEU A 212 -14.50 10.76 8.44
CA LEU A 212 -13.85 12.07 8.27
C LEU A 212 -13.73 12.49 6.80
N LEU A 213 -13.66 11.55 5.85
CA LEU A 213 -13.67 11.84 4.41
C LEU A 213 -14.84 12.73 4.00
N ARG A 214 -16.01 12.62 4.66
CA ARG A 214 -17.19 13.44 4.35
C ARG A 214 -16.99 14.93 4.61
N LEU A 215 -15.94 15.30 5.34
CA LEU A 215 -15.62 16.68 5.73
C LEU A 215 -14.59 17.34 4.79
N ILE A 216 -14.00 16.58 3.85
CA ILE A 216 -12.94 17.06 2.96
C ILE A 216 -13.49 17.25 1.55
N ASN A 217 -13.23 18.42 0.95
CA ASN A 217 -13.61 18.69 -0.44
C ASN A 217 -12.55 18.21 -1.44
N GLU A 218 -12.94 18.08 -2.71
CA GLU A 218 -12.09 17.54 -3.79
C GLU A 218 -10.77 18.32 -3.99
N ARG A 219 -10.78 19.65 -3.82
CA ARG A 219 -9.57 20.49 -3.95
C ARG A 219 -8.57 20.22 -2.83
N GLN A 220 -9.06 20.13 -1.59
CA GLN A 220 -8.25 19.81 -0.42
C GLN A 220 -7.64 18.41 -0.52
N PHE A 221 -8.45 17.42 -0.94
CA PHE A 221 -8.01 16.04 -1.14
C PHE A 221 -6.83 15.94 -2.12
N GLY A 222 -6.96 16.56 -3.29
CA GLY A 222 -5.93 16.52 -4.33
C GLY A 222 -4.64 17.23 -3.91
N HIS A 223 -4.76 18.43 -3.32
CA HIS A 223 -3.59 19.19 -2.86
C HIS A 223 -2.83 18.46 -1.75
N PHE A 224 -3.54 17.95 -0.74
CA PHE A 224 -2.92 17.24 0.37
C PHE A 224 -2.19 15.97 -0.08
N SER A 225 -2.83 15.15 -0.92
CA SER A 225 -2.23 13.91 -1.44
C SER A 225 -0.94 14.17 -2.21
N ARG A 226 -0.94 15.17 -3.10
CA ARG A 226 0.23 15.53 -3.90
C ARG A 226 1.38 16.03 -3.04
N THR A 227 1.12 16.98 -2.15
CA THR A 227 2.16 17.54 -1.27
C THR A 227 2.76 16.46 -0.38
N LEU A 228 1.92 15.60 0.19
CA LEU A 228 2.37 14.48 1.03
C LEU A 228 3.30 13.54 0.26
N LEU A 229 2.93 13.12 -0.95
CA LEU A 229 3.74 12.21 -1.76
C LEU A 229 5.07 12.83 -2.18
N CYS A 230 5.10 14.11 -2.56
CA CYS A 230 6.35 14.79 -2.88
C CYS A 230 7.30 14.85 -1.66
N VAL A 231 6.79 15.27 -0.50
CA VAL A 231 7.59 15.39 0.73
C VAL A 231 8.12 14.03 1.17
N LEU A 232 7.26 13.02 1.27
CA LEU A 232 7.68 11.67 1.66
C LEU A 232 8.62 11.05 0.63
N GLY A 233 8.37 11.29 -0.66
CA GLY A 233 9.25 10.86 -1.74
C GLY A 233 10.67 11.35 -1.55
N CYS A 234 10.85 12.66 -1.36
CA CYS A 234 12.16 13.25 -1.10
C CYS A 234 12.81 12.72 0.19
N LEU A 235 12.04 12.62 1.28
CA LEU A 235 12.55 12.11 2.56
C LEU A 235 13.03 10.66 2.46
N TYR A 236 12.30 9.79 1.76
CA TYR A 236 12.67 8.40 1.59
C TYR A 236 13.88 8.25 0.66
N ILE A 237 13.95 8.99 -0.44
CA ILE A 237 15.17 9.03 -1.28
C ILE A 237 16.37 9.45 -0.44
N GLY A 238 16.27 10.55 0.31
CA GLY A 238 17.34 11.03 1.17
C GLY A 238 17.76 9.99 2.20
N LYS A 239 16.80 9.35 2.90
CA LYS A 239 17.09 8.30 3.89
C LYS A 239 17.81 7.10 3.28
N GLY A 240 17.39 6.69 2.08
CA GLY A 240 18.00 5.59 1.33
C GLY A 240 19.42 5.90 0.89
N LEU A 241 19.65 7.09 0.30
CA LEU A 241 20.97 7.54 -0.12
C LEU A 241 21.93 7.66 1.06
N ILE A 242 21.54 8.36 2.14
CA ILE A 242 22.38 8.50 3.34
C ILE A 242 22.79 7.12 3.87
N GLY A 243 21.88 6.15 3.86
CA GLY A 243 22.19 4.79 4.31
C GLY A 243 23.13 4.00 3.39
N LEU A 244 23.25 4.35 2.10
CA LEU A 244 24.21 3.71 1.19
C LEU A 244 25.64 4.26 1.34
N TYR A 245 25.79 5.49 1.84
CA TYR A 245 27.08 6.17 1.99
C TYR A 245 27.60 6.22 3.44
N ALA A 246 26.90 5.61 4.39
CA ALA A 246 27.27 5.51 5.80
C ALA A 246 27.76 4.11 6.14
#